data_AF-A0A401LB17-F1
#
_entry.id   AF-A0A401LB17-F1
#
_cell.length_a   1.000
_cell.length_b   1.000
_cell.length_c   1.000
_cell.angle_alpha   90.00
_cell.angle_beta   90.00
_cell.angle_gamma   90.00
#
_symmetry.space_group_name_H-M   'P 1'
#
loop_
_entity.id
_entity.type
_entity.pdbx_description
1 polymer ?
#
loop_
_entity_poly.entity_id
_entity_poly.type
_entity_poly.pdbx_seq_one_letter_code
_entity_poly.pdbx_strand_id
1 'polypeptide(L)'
;MALGLLLILFMVMSIISVVGLLLLFLLKGERAQKIVFYFMALLGMFIAWMTATGYATNQIKEQMISWGFGALAVVAVLVRLCGKSKNAALAAKLLAAASVVLGMVALFIG
;
A
#
# COMPACT_ATOMS: atom_id res chain seq x y z
N MET A 1 -16.72 -12.26 18.80
CA MET A 1 -15.40 -12.88 18.56
C MET A 1 -14.70 -12.35 17.29
N ALA A 2 -15.42 -12.01 16.22
CA ALA A 2 -14.81 -11.46 14.99
C ALA A 2 -14.14 -10.07 15.15
N LEU A 3 -14.71 -9.18 15.96
CA LEU A 3 -14.18 -7.82 16.20
C LEU A 3 -12.76 -7.82 16.79
N GLY A 4 -12.45 -8.76 17.69
CA GLY A 4 -11.09 -8.91 18.25
C GLY A 4 -10.07 -9.36 17.22
N LEU A 5 -10.43 -10.30 16.35
CA LEU A 5 -9.59 -10.75 15.22
C LEU A 5 -9.34 -9.62 14.21
N LEU A 6 -10.36 -8.81 13.93
CA LEU A 6 -10.25 -7.67 13.02
C LEU A 6 -9.34 -6.58 13.59
N LEU A 7 -9.43 -6.29 14.88
CA LEU A 7 -8.51 -5.39 15.58
C LEU A 7 -7.05 -5.88 15.54
N ILE A 8 -6.83 -7.18 15.76
CA ILE A 8 -5.50 -7.78 15.67
C ILE A 8 -4.95 -7.64 14.24
N LEU A 9 -5.75 -7.95 13.23
CA LEU A 9 -5.37 -7.78 11.82
C LEU A 9 -5.01 -6.32 11.51
N PHE A 10 -5.81 -5.38 12.00
CA PHE A 10 -5.58 -3.95 11.85
C PHE A 10 -4.23 -3.52 12.45
N MET A 11 -3.96 -3.95 13.68
CA MET A 11 -2.73 -3.63 14.39
C MET A 11 -1.51 -4.18 13.66
N VAL A 12 -1.58 -5.44 13.21
CA VAL A 12 -0.50 -6.08 12.44
C VAL A 12 -0.25 -5.34 11.12
N MET A 13 -1.30 -4.98 10.38
CA MET A 13 -1.19 -4.23 9.12
C MET A 13 -0.56 -2.85 9.34
N SER A 14 -0.90 -2.17 10.44
CA SER A 14 -0.33 -0.88 10.81
C SER A 14 1.17 -0.99 11.09
N ILE A 15 1.57 -1.96 11.91
CA ILE A 15 2.98 -2.19 12.25
C ILE A 15 3.78 -2.53 10.99
N ILE A 16 3.29 -3.47 10.18
CA ILE A 16 3.95 -3.89 8.94
C ILE A 16 4.06 -2.72 7.95
N SER A 17 3.05 -1.87 7.85
CA SER A 17 3.08 -0.69 6.97
C SER A 17 4.13 0.31 7.41
N VAL A 18 4.19 0.66 8.70
CA VAL A 18 5.18 1.60 9.24
C VAL A 18 6.59 1.06 9.09
N VAL A 19 6.83 -0.19 9.50
CA VAL A 19 8.14 -0.84 9.38
C VAL A 19 8.55 -0.96 7.92
N GLY A 20 7.62 -1.36 7.04
CA GLY A 20 7.86 -1.50 5.61
C GLY A 20 8.18 -0.18 4.92
N LEU A 21 7.49 0.91 5.28
CA LEU A 21 7.79 2.26 4.79
C LEU A 21 9.18 2.70 5.23
N LEU A 22 9.51 2.54 6.52
CA LEU A 22 10.84 2.85 7.04
C LEU A 22 11.92 2.08 6.28
N LEU A 23 11.74 0.77 6.12
CA LEU A 23 12.66 -0.08 5.37
C LEU A 23 12.78 0.36 3.90
N LEU A 24 11.68 0.74 3.25
CA LEU A 24 11.67 1.16 1.85
C LEU A 24 12.61 2.35 1.59
N PHE A 25 12.68 3.30 2.53
CA PHE A 25 13.51 4.51 2.40
C PHE A 25 14.90 4.37 3.05
N LEU A 26 15.05 3.60 4.12
CA LEU A 26 16.33 3.44 4.85
C LEU A 26 17.25 2.37 4.24
N LEU A 27 16.70 1.37 3.53
CA LEU A 27 17.51 0.32 2.91
C LEU A 27 18.40 0.89 1.79
N LYS A 28 19.71 0.73 1.98
CA LYS A 28 20.74 1.10 1.00
C LYS A 28 21.04 -0.02 -0.01
N GLY A 29 20.72 -1.27 0.31
CA GLY A 29 20.97 -2.41 -0.57
C GLY A 29 19.93 -2.54 -1.69
N GLU A 30 20.35 -2.52 -2.96
CA GLU A 30 19.44 -2.53 -4.12
C GLU A 30 18.52 -3.77 -4.16
N ARG A 31 19.06 -4.98 -3.87
CA ARG A 31 18.27 -6.22 -3.87
C ARG A 31 17.21 -6.21 -2.78
N ALA A 32 17.61 -5.93 -1.54
CA ALA A 32 16.70 -5.91 -0.40
C ALA A 32 15.63 -4.81 -0.56
N GLN A 33 16.02 -3.63 -1.05
CA GLN A 33 15.07 -2.55 -1.31
C GLN A 33 14.06 -2.90 -2.41
N LYS A 34 14.49 -3.65 -3.44
CA LYS A 34 13.58 -4.14 -4.49
C LYS A 34 12.55 -5.13 -3.92
N ILE A 35 12.97 -6.03 -3.04
CA ILE A 35 12.07 -6.98 -2.35
C ILE A 35 11.05 -6.21 -1.50
N VAL A 36 11.51 -5.29 -0.65
CA VAL A 36 10.63 -4.46 0.20
C VAL A 36 9.67 -3.62 -0.64
N PHE A 37 10.13 -3.09 -1.78
CA PHE A 37 9.28 -2.35 -2.70
C PHE A 37 8.11 -3.19 -3.23
N TYR A 38 8.36 -4.40 -3.75
CA TYR A 38 7.27 -5.26 -4.23
C TYR A 38 6.35 -5.70 -3.10
N PHE A 39 6.92 -5.98 -1.92
CA PHE A 39 6.13 -6.29 -0.73
C PHE A 39 5.21 -5.12 -0.35
N MET A 40 5.70 -3.87 -0.35
CA MET A 40 4.89 -2.68 -0.09
C MET A 40 3.82 -2.44 -1.15
N ALA A 41 4.12 -2.70 -2.43
CA ALA A 41 3.12 -2.60 -3.50
C ALA A 41 1.99 -3.64 -3.30
N LEU A 42 2.34 -4.89 -2.98
CA LEU A 42 1.37 -5.93 -2.65
C LEU A 42 0.55 -5.56 -1.40
N LEU A 43 1.21 -5.03 -0.37
CA LEU A 43 0.55 -4.60 0.86
C LEU A 43 -0.45 -3.47 0.58
N GLY A 44 -0.06 -2.44 -0.18
CA GLY A 44 -0.94 -1.32 -0.55
C GLY A 44 -2.17 -1.77 -1.33
N MET A 45 -2.00 -2.72 -2.26
CA MET A 45 -3.11 -3.33 -2.98
C MET A 45 -4.02 -4.18 -2.08
N PHE A 46 -3.45 -4.93 -1.14
CA PHE A 46 -4.22 -5.72 -0.18
C PHE A 46 -5.03 -4.83 0.76
N ILE A 47 -4.45 -3.73 1.25
CA ILE A 47 -5.15 -2.71 2.05
C ILE A 47 -6.32 -2.14 1.26
N ALA A 48 -6.09 -1.69 0.03
CA ALA A 48 -7.12 -1.16 -0.85
C ALA A 48 -8.27 -2.14 -1.06
N TRP A 49 -7.97 -3.42 -1.27
CA TRP A 49 -8.98 -4.47 -1.41
C TRP A 49 -9.78 -4.65 -0.13
N MET A 50 -9.14 -4.75 1.03
CA MET A 50 -9.85 -4.87 2.32
C MET A 50 -10.77 -3.67 2.56
N THR A 51 -10.28 -2.45 2.35
CA THR A 51 -11.07 -1.23 2.48
C THR A 51 -12.26 -1.24 1.51
N ALA A 52 -12.05 -1.58 0.23
CA ALA A 52 -13.11 -1.66 -0.76
C ALA A 52 -14.21 -2.65 -0.38
N THR A 53 -13.83 -3.83 0.14
CA THR A 53 -14.77 -4.86 0.60
C THR A 53 -15.43 -4.53 1.93
N GLY A 54 -14.84 -3.63 2.73
CA GLY A 54 -15.38 -3.17 4.00
C GLY A 54 -16.56 -2.21 3.82
N TYR A 55 -16.59 -1.46 2.72
CA TYR A 55 -17.70 -0.56 2.40
C TYR A 55 -18.96 -1.32 1.96
N ALA A 56 -20.12 -0.77 2.33
CA ALA A 56 -21.39 -1.29 1.85
C ALA A 56 -21.53 -1.10 0.33
N THR A 57 -22.27 -1.99 -0.34
CA THR A 57 -22.42 -1.99 -1.81
C THR A 57 -23.08 -0.73 -2.38
N ASN A 58 -23.73 0.09 -1.54
CA ASN A 58 -24.29 1.39 -1.91
C ASN A 58 -23.27 2.55 -1.84
N GLN A 59 -22.08 2.33 -1.26
CA GLN A 59 -20.99 3.31 -1.14
C GLN A 59 -19.99 3.20 -2.31
N ILE A 60 -20.52 3.28 -3.53
CA ILE A 60 -19.74 3.05 -4.76
C ILE A 60 -18.61 4.08 -4.91
N LYS A 61 -18.82 5.32 -4.46
CA LYS A 61 -17.80 6.39 -4.55
C LYS A 61 -16.58 6.06 -3.70
N GLU A 62 -16.79 5.66 -2.46
CA GLU A 62 -15.76 5.30 -1.49
C GLU A 62 -15.03 4.02 -1.93
N GLN A 63 -15.78 3.03 -2.45
CA GLN A 63 -15.20 1.84 -3.06
C GLN A 63 -14.28 2.19 -4.24
N MET A 64 -14.71 3.04 -5.17
CA MET A 64 -13.88 3.46 -6.31
C MET A 64 -12.60 4.19 -5.86
N ILE A 65 -12.69 5.04 -4.82
CA ILE A 65 -11.52 5.75 -4.27
C ILE A 65 -10.52 4.74 -3.67
N SER A 66 -11.00 3.76 -2.91
CA SER A 66 -10.13 2.73 -2.32
C SER A 66 -9.41 1.90 -3.39
N TRP A 67 -10.10 1.49 -4.46
CA TRP A 67 -9.48 0.85 -5.61
C TRP A 67 -8.47 1.77 -6.31
N GLY A 68 -8.74 3.07 -6.36
CA GLY A 68 -7.79 4.08 -6.85
C GLY A 68 -6.49 4.11 -6.06
N PHE A 69 -6.54 3.99 -4.73
CA PHE A 69 -5.33 3.87 -3.91
C PHE A 69 -4.57 2.58 -4.20
N GLY A 70 -5.27 1.46 -4.42
CA GLY A 70 -4.65 0.20 -4.87
C GLY A 70 -4.00 0.32 -6.26
N ALA A 71 -4.62 1.06 -7.18
CA ALA A 71 -4.08 1.29 -8.51
C ALA A 71 -2.73 2.05 -8.48
N LEU A 72 -2.51 2.93 -7.49
CA LEU A 72 -1.20 3.58 -7.30
C LEU A 72 -0.07 2.56 -7.08
N ALA A 73 -0.33 1.43 -6.41
CA ALA A 73 0.67 0.37 -6.26
C ALA A 73 1.01 -0.29 -7.60
N VAL A 74 0.02 -0.48 -8.48
CA VAL A 74 0.25 -1.01 -9.84
C VAL A 74 1.09 -0.04 -10.65
N VAL A 75 0.72 1.24 -10.64
CA VAL A 75 1.48 2.30 -11.33
C VAL A 75 2.90 2.37 -10.78
N ALA A 76 3.09 2.27 -9.47
CA ALA A 76 4.43 2.21 -8.87
C ALA A 76 5.28 1.08 -9.46
N VAL A 77 4.71 -0.12 -9.56
CA VAL A 77 5.39 -1.30 -10.14
C VAL A 77 5.73 -1.06 -11.61
N LEU A 78 4.79 -0.55 -12.40
CA LEU A 78 5.01 -0.23 -13.82
C LEU A 78 6.12 0.81 -14.00
N VAL A 79 6.10 1.89 -13.21
CA VAL A 79 7.16 2.92 -13.23
C VAL A 79 8.50 2.33 -12.84
N ARG A 80 8.55 1.38 -11.90
CA ARG A 80 9.79 0.70 -11.51
C ARG A 80 10.33 -0.24 -12.59
N LEU A 81 9.46 -0.88 -13.36
CA LEU A 81 9.83 -1.81 -14.43
C LEU A 81 10.28 -1.06 -15.70
N CYS A 82 9.56 0.00 -16.10
CA CYS A 82 9.88 0.78 -17.29
C CYS A 82 10.98 1.82 -17.05
N GLY A 83 11.10 2.34 -15.83
CA GLY A 83 12.02 3.41 -15.47
C GLY A 83 13.43 2.91 -15.18
N LYS A 84 14.40 3.19 -16.07
CA LYS A 84 15.83 2.91 -15.83
C LYS A 84 16.57 4.00 -15.04
N SER A 85 15.90 5.12 -14.74
CA SER A 85 16.51 6.26 -14.04
C SER A 85 16.34 6.18 -12.52
N LYS A 86 17.30 6.75 -11.79
CA LYS A 86 17.23 6.95 -10.33
C LYS A 86 15.97 7.73 -9.92
N ASN A 87 15.52 8.68 -10.74
CA ASN A 87 14.32 9.47 -10.48
C ASN A 87 13.05 8.62 -10.63
N ALA A 88 12.99 7.74 -11.62
CA ALA A 88 11.85 6.82 -11.79
C ALA A 88 11.80 5.79 -10.65
N ALA A 89 12.97 5.33 -10.20
CA ALA A 89 13.09 4.47 -9.02
C ALA A 89 12.60 5.15 -7.73
N LEU A 90 12.84 6.45 -7.57
CA LEU A 90 12.33 7.25 -6.45
C LEU A 90 10.83 7.51 -6.56
N ALA A 91 10.36 7.90 -7.75
CA ALA A 91 8.94 8.10 -8.03
C ALA A 91 8.14 6.82 -7.72
N ALA A 92 8.59 5.66 -8.21
CA ALA A 92 7.95 4.38 -7.88
C ALA A 92 7.83 4.14 -6.38
N LYS A 93 8.90 4.37 -5.59
CA LYS A 93 8.85 4.23 -4.13
C LYS A 93 7.84 5.18 -3.49
N LEU A 94 7.80 6.43 -3.94
CA LEU A 94 6.83 7.41 -3.46
C LEU A 94 5.40 7.01 -3.79
N LEU A 95 5.13 6.49 -4.99
CA LEU A 95 3.81 5.99 -5.38
C LEU A 95 3.39 4.78 -4.54
N ALA A 96 4.30 3.82 -4.31
CA ALA A 96 4.01 2.67 -3.45
C ALA A 96 3.75 3.09 -2.00
N ALA A 97 4.55 4.04 -1.48
CA ALA A 97 4.35 4.61 -0.16
C ALA A 97 3.00 5.34 -0.05
N ALA A 98 2.64 6.15 -1.06
CA ALA A 98 1.37 6.84 -1.11
C ALA A 98 0.19 5.85 -1.15
N SER A 99 0.29 4.77 -1.94
CA SER A 99 -0.72 3.70 -1.97
C SER A 99 -0.96 3.11 -0.58
N VAL A 100 0.11 2.75 0.15
CA VAL A 100 0.02 2.19 1.50
C VAL A 100 -0.54 3.20 2.49
N VAL A 101 -0.05 4.45 2.49
CA VAL A 101 -0.50 5.49 3.44
C VAL A 101 -1.96 5.86 3.20
N LEU A 102 -2.34 6.15 1.96
CA LEU A 102 -3.72 6.51 1.61
C LEU A 102 -4.68 5.33 1.86
N GLY A 103 -4.25 4.11 1.52
CA GLY A 103 -4.98 2.90 1.85
C GLY A 103 -5.19 2.75 3.35
N MET A 104 -4.14 2.92 4.17
CA MET A 104 -4.25 2.82 5.63
C MET A 104 -5.19 3.86 6.20
N VAL A 105 -5.09 5.12 5.75
CA VAL A 105 -6.00 6.20 6.17
C VAL A 105 -7.45 5.85 5.83
N ALA A 106 -7.70 5.35 4.62
CA ALA A 106 -9.03 4.92 4.21
C ALA A 106 -9.53 3.72 5.00
N LEU A 107 -8.66 2.79 5.39
CA LEU A 107 -9.01 1.63 6.22
C LEU A 107 -9.34 2.04 7.67
N PHE A 108 -8.74 3.11 8.21
CA PHE A 108 -9.03 3.63 9.55
C PHE A 108 -10.29 4.51 9.63
N ILE A 109 -10.58 5.26 8.56
CA ILE A 109 -11.63 6.31 8.56
C ILE A 109 -12.88 5.86 7.79
N GLY A 110 -12.73 4.91 6.85
CA GLY A 110 -13.80 4.31 6.07
C GLY A 110 -14.62 3.31 6.86
#